data_AF-A0AA96YWY2-F1
#
_entry.id   AF-A0AA96YWY2-F1
#
_cell.length_a   1.000
_cell.length_b   1.000
_cell.length_c   1.000
_cell.angle_alpha   90.00
_cell.angle_beta   90.00
_cell.angle_gamma   90.00
#
_symmetry.space_group_name_H-M   'P 1'
#
loop_
_entity.id
_entity.type
_entity.pdbx_description
1 polymer ?
#
loop_
_entity_poly.entity_id
_entity_poly.type
_entity_poly.pdbx_seq_one_letter_code
_entity_poly.pdbx_strand_id
1 'polypeptide(L)' 'MKKVLVLASLVLISGCVSNKTEIEPKAVGMANPASVYCEQIGGTLEIVDTAQGQVGYCILPSGEKVEEWALYRQKKH' A
#
# COMPACT_ATOMS: atom_id res chain seq x y z
N MET A 1 26.67 32.17 57.92
CA MET A 1 25.94 32.61 56.72
C MET A 1 26.93 33.10 55.68
N LYS A 2 27.02 32.40 54.55
CA LYS A 2 27.55 32.86 53.26
C LYS A 2 27.18 31.77 52.24
N LYS A 3 26.11 32.01 51.49
CA LYS A 3 25.66 31.12 50.41
C LYS A 3 26.44 31.48 49.16
N VAL A 4 27.24 30.55 48.66
CA VAL A 4 27.81 30.58 47.29
C VAL A 4 27.77 29.12 46.84
N LEU A 5 26.68 28.65 46.23
CA LEU A 5 26.38 28.67 44.79
C LEU A 5 27.48 28.03 43.94
N VAL A 6 27.04 27.05 43.14
CA VAL A 6 27.54 26.64 41.80
C VAL A 6 28.31 25.31 41.68
N LEU A 7 27.59 24.35 41.05
CA LEU A 7 27.97 23.36 40.03
C LEU A 7 28.97 22.24 40.44
N ALA A 8 28.87 20.98 39.99
CA ALA A 8 28.18 20.41 38.84
C ALA A 8 27.88 18.92 39.10
N SER A 9 26.61 18.53 39.01
CA SER A 9 26.23 17.13 38.82
C SER A 9 26.48 16.81 37.35
N LEU A 10 27.55 16.07 37.03
CA LEU A 10 27.74 15.50 35.70
C LEU A 10 26.67 14.42 35.50
N VAL A 11 25.54 14.81 34.92
CA VAL A 11 24.53 13.88 34.43
C VAL A 11 25.00 13.41 33.05
N LEU A 12 25.53 12.19 32.99
CA LEU A 12 25.79 11.48 31.74
C LEU A 12 24.45 10.96 31.19
N ILE A 13 23.77 11.74 30.37
CA ILE A 13 22.67 11.22 29.54
C ILE A 13 23.23 10.97 28.14
N SER A 14 23.76 9.77 27.93
CA SER A 14 23.96 9.25 26.58
C SER A 14 22.59 8.85 26.03
N GLY A 15 22.00 9.73 25.25
CA GLY A 15 20.72 9.52 24.57
C GLY A 15 20.85 9.81 23.09
N CYS A 16 21.46 8.90 22.33
CA CYS A 16 21.21 8.87 20.90
C CYS A 16 19.80 8.31 20.71
N VAL A 17 18.83 9.19 20.45
CA VAL A 17 17.54 8.78 19.91
C VAL A 17 17.82 8.23 18.50
N SER A 18 17.82 6.91 18.36
CA SER A 18 17.62 6.31 17.04
C SER A 18 16.19 6.62 16.66
N ASN A 19 15.98 7.70 15.91
CA ASN A 19 14.76 7.88 15.13
C ASN A 19 14.71 6.71 14.13
N LYS A 20 14.16 5.59 14.58
CA LYS A 20 13.74 4.51 13.70
C LYS A 20 12.55 5.10 12.97
N THR A 21 12.79 5.69 11.81
CA THR A 21 11.74 5.99 10.85
C THR A 21 11.09 4.66 10.52
N GLU A 22 10.06 4.29 11.27
CA GLU A 22 9.15 3.25 10.86
C GLU A 22 8.56 3.77 9.55
N ILE A 23 9.01 3.18 8.45
CA ILE A 23 8.29 3.27 7.20
C ILE A 23 6.97 2.56 7.50
N GLU A 24 5.97 3.31 7.96
CA GLU A 24 4.61 2.81 7.97
C GLU A 24 4.35 2.26 6.57
N PRO A 25 3.87 1.00 6.44
CA PRO A 25 3.50 0.48 5.15
C PRO A 25 2.47 1.44 4.58
N LYS A 26 2.86 2.18 3.54
CA LYS A 26 1.99 3.09 2.80
C LYS A 26 0.70 2.33 2.54
N ALA A 27 -0.41 2.80 3.11
CA ALA A 27 -1.71 2.16 2.93
C ALA A 27 -1.91 1.92 1.43
N VAL A 28 -1.86 0.65 1.03
CA VAL A 28 -2.15 0.25 -0.34
C VAL A 28 -3.57 0.73 -0.58
N GLY A 29 -3.78 1.50 -1.66
CA GLY A 29 -5.07 2.15 -1.93
C GLY A 29 -6.23 1.15 -1.93
N MET A 30 -7.46 1.67 -1.87
CA MET A 30 -8.66 0.83 -1.97
C MET A 30 -8.56 -0.12 -3.17
N ALA A 31 -8.91 -1.39 -2.96
CA ALA A 31 -8.85 -2.40 -4.00
C ALA A 31 -9.70 -1.99 -5.22
N ASN A 32 -9.20 -2.28 -6.42
CA ASN A 32 -9.93 -2.04 -7.65
C ASN A 32 -11.15 -2.98 -7.72
N PRO A 33 -12.39 -2.47 -7.77
CA PRO A 33 -13.59 -3.31 -7.76
C PRO A 33 -13.70 -4.23 -8.99
N ALA A 34 -13.13 -3.84 -10.14
CA ALA A 34 -13.10 -4.68 -11.33
C ALA A 34 -12.15 -5.88 -11.14
N SER A 35 -10.96 -5.62 -10.60
CA SER A 35 -9.98 -6.65 -10.27
C SER A 35 -10.52 -7.63 -9.21
N VAL A 36 -11.13 -7.10 -8.15
CA VAL A 36 -11.79 -7.92 -7.12
C VAL A 36 -12.89 -8.79 -7.72
N TYR A 37 -13.70 -8.22 -8.63
CA TYR A 37 -14.76 -8.99 -9.28
C TYR A 37 -14.21 -10.13 -10.15
N CYS A 38 -13.11 -9.89 -10.87
CA CYS A 38 -12.43 -10.92 -11.65
C CYS A 38 -12.06 -12.13 -10.77
N GLU A 39 -11.40 -11.89 -9.64
CA GLU A 39 -11.02 -12.94 -8.71
C GLU A 39 -12.24 -13.61 -8.05
N GLN A 40 -13.28 -12.85 -7.72
CA GLN A 40 -14.52 -13.36 -7.13
C GLN A 40 -15.26 -14.37 -8.02
N ILE A 41 -15.18 -14.23 -9.34
CA ILE A 41 -15.79 -15.18 -10.28
C ILE A 41 -14.85 -16.32 -10.69
N GLY A 42 -13.71 -16.47 -9.99
CA GLY A 42 -12.71 -17.49 -10.26
C GLY A 42 -11.78 -17.18 -11.43
N GLY A 43 -11.79 -15.94 -11.91
CA GLY A 43 -10.85 -15.48 -12.92
C GLY A 43 -9.47 -15.17 -12.35
N THR A 44 -8.48 -15.08 -13.22
CA THR A 44 -7.12 -14.62 -12.89
C THR A 44 -6.90 -13.23 -13.44
N LEU A 45 -6.47 -12.30 -12.58
CA LEU A 45 -6.12 -10.94 -12.98
C LEU A 45 -4.76 -10.91 -13.67
N GLU A 46 -4.69 -10.26 -14.83
CA GLU A 46 -3.47 -9.97 -15.57
C GLU A 46 -3.36 -8.46 -15.80
N ILE A 47 -2.28 -7.84 -15.33
CA ILE A 47 -2.01 -6.42 -15.57
C ILE A 47 -0.97 -6.29 -16.67
N VAL A 48 -1.31 -5.52 -17.72
CA VAL A 48 -0.46 -5.30 -18.89
C VAL A 48 -0.04 -3.84 -18.95
N ASP A 49 1.26 -3.58 -18.97
CA ASP A 49 1.82 -2.26 -19.25
C ASP A 49 1.68 -1.92 -20.74
N THR A 50 1.18 -0.73 -21.02
CA THR A 50 1.03 -0.15 -22.36
C THR A 50 1.69 1.22 -22.41
N ALA A 51 1.84 1.77 -23.61
CA ALA A 51 2.34 3.14 -23.79
C ALA A 51 1.42 4.20 -23.11
N GLN A 52 0.17 3.85 -22.82
CA GLN A 52 -0.84 4.73 -22.22
C GLN A 52 -1.03 4.48 -20.71
N GLY A 53 -0.31 3.52 -20.12
CA GLY A 53 -0.46 3.10 -18.72
C GLY A 53 -0.78 1.61 -18.60
N GLN A 54 -1.37 1.20 -17.48
CA GLN A 54 -1.72 -0.20 -17.21
C GLN A 54 -3.16 -0.52 -17.61
N VAL A 55 -3.36 -1.70 -18.20
CA VAL A 55 -4.68 -2.25 -18.51
C VAL A 55 -4.84 -3.57 -17.76
N GLY A 56 -5.97 -3.72 -17.05
CA GLY A 56 -6.33 -4.96 -16.37
C GLY A 56 -7.17 -5.86 -17.26
N TYR A 57 -6.79 -7.13 -17.34
CA TYR A 57 -7.55 -8.18 -17.99
C TYR A 57 -7.92 -9.27 -16.99
N CYS A 58 -9.12 -9.81 -17.14
CA CYS A 58 -9.56 -10.99 -16.44
C CYS A 58 -9.50 -12.20 -17.37
N ILE A 59 -8.71 -13.21 -17.00
CA ILE A 59 -8.71 -14.52 -17.63
C ILE A 59 -9.77 -15.36 -16.91
N LEU A 60 -10.91 -15.57 -17.56
CA LEU A 60 -12.03 -16.34 -17.00
C LEU A 60 -11.68 -17.83 -16.85
N PRO A 61 -12.42 -18.60 -16.04
CA PRO A 61 -12.26 -20.06 -15.96
C PRO A 61 -12.43 -20.79 -17.30
N SER A 62 -13.15 -20.18 -18.25
CA SER A 62 -13.28 -20.67 -19.63
C SER A 62 -12.00 -20.51 -20.46
N GLY A 63 -11.02 -19.74 -19.98
CA GLY A 63 -9.83 -19.31 -20.71
C GLY A 63 -10.03 -18.01 -21.50
N GLU A 64 -11.24 -17.45 -21.52
CA GLU A 64 -11.50 -16.18 -22.21
C GLU A 64 -10.80 -15.01 -21.49
N LYS A 65 -10.12 -14.15 -22.26
CA LYS A 65 -9.49 -12.93 -21.75
C LYS A 65 -10.37 -11.71 -22.07
N VAL A 66 -10.90 -11.08 -21.03
CA VAL A 66 -11.78 -9.90 -21.14
C VAL A 66 -11.17 -8.74 -20.36
N GLU A 67 -11.31 -7.50 -20.85
CA GLU A 67 -10.88 -6.32 -20.08
C GLU A 67 -11.71 -6.18 -18.79
N GLU A 68 -11.07 -5.94 -17.65
CA GLU A 68 -11.69 -6.09 -16.33
C GLU A 68 -12.86 -5.13 -16.09
N TRP A 69 -12.79 -3.90 -16.61
CA TRP A 69 -13.85 -2.91 -16.43
C TRP A 69 -15.04 -3.18 -17.36
N ALA A 70 -14.80 -3.67 -18.57
CA ALA A 70 -15.83 -4.14 -19.47
C ALA A 70 -16.62 -5.30 -18.86
N LEU A 71 -15.92 -6.26 -18.27
CA LEU A 71 -16.53 -7.37 -17.53
C LEU A 71 -17.34 -6.88 -16.32
N TYR A 72 -16.76 -6.01 -15.48
CA TYR A 72 -17.44 -5.48 -14.29
C TYR A 72 -18.70 -4.68 -14.61
N ARG A 73 -18.73 -3.93 -15.72
CA ARG A 73 -19.92 -3.21 -16.18
C ARG A 73 -21.03 -4.13 -16.67
N GLN A 74 -20.70 -5.23 -17.34
CA GLN A 74 -21.70 -6.22 -17.79
C GLN A 74 -22.50 -6.82 -16.63
N LYS A 75 -21.85 -7.04 -15.47
CA LYS A 75 -22.50 -7.52 -14.24
C LYS A 75 -23.53 -6.54 -13.65
N LYS A 76 -23.46 -5.24 -13.97
CA LYS A 76 -24.35 -4.22 -13.38
C LYS A 76 -25.67 -4.03 -14.14
N HIS A 77 -25.94 -4.84 -15.15
CA HIS A 77 -27.19 -4.87 -15.91
C HIS A 77 -27.96 -6.16 -15.62
#